data_AF-A0A8C8ZEU2-F1
#
_entry.id   AF-A0A8C8ZEU2-F1
#
_cell.length_a   1.000
_cell.length_b   1.000
_cell.length_c   1.000
_cell.angle_alpha   90.00
_cell.angle_beta   90.00
_cell.angle_gamma   90.00
#
_symmetry.space_group_name_H-M   'P 1'
#
loop_
_entity.id
_entity.type
_entity.pdbx_description
1 polymer ?
#
loop_
_entity_poly.entity_id
_entity_poly.type
_entity_poly.pdbx_seq_one_letter_code
_entity_poly.pdbx_strand_id
1 'polypeptide(L)'
;MGAAPGRRGPGPPPVLSLLPLLLLPPPAAPALHPELLPGNFSADEAGAQLFAQSYNSSAEQVLFQSTAASWAHDTNITAENAERQEEAALLSQEFAEAWGQKAKELYDPIWQNFTDPKLRKIIRAVCILGPANLPLAKRQQSSPTSWLPQEATPGCCSPGRAGTTLWASR
;
A
#
# COMPACT_ATOMS: atom_id res chain seq x y z
N MET A 1 32.72 -65.84 40.76
CA MET A 1 33.45 -64.75 40.07
C MET A 1 32.97 -64.71 38.62
N GLY A 2 32.61 -63.53 38.11
CA GLY A 2 32.28 -63.32 36.69
C GLY A 2 30.88 -62.75 36.45
N ALA A 3 30.76 -61.42 36.52
CA ALA A 3 29.54 -60.66 36.30
C ALA A 3 29.16 -60.52 34.81
N ALA A 4 27.85 -60.49 34.54
CA ALA A 4 27.21 -60.29 33.24
C ALA A 4 27.21 -58.80 32.80
N PRO A 5 27.01 -58.48 31.50
CA PRO A 5 27.35 -57.18 30.93
C PRO A 5 26.28 -56.10 31.15
N GLY A 6 26.74 -54.89 31.48
CA GLY A 6 25.93 -53.69 31.64
C GLY A 6 25.39 -53.15 30.31
N ARG A 7 24.08 -52.86 30.28
CA ARG A 7 23.34 -52.25 29.16
C ARG A 7 23.78 -50.80 28.94
N ARG A 8 23.97 -50.44 27.65
CA ARG A 8 24.10 -49.05 27.18
C ARG A 8 22.86 -48.24 27.58
N GLY A 9 23.07 -47.15 28.31
CA GLY A 9 22.06 -46.12 28.50
C GLY A 9 21.89 -45.24 27.24
N PRO A 10 20.71 -44.65 27.01
CA PRO A 10 20.48 -43.75 25.88
C PRO A 10 21.04 -42.36 26.19
N GLY A 11 21.77 -41.76 25.24
CA GLY A 11 22.23 -40.38 25.31
C GLY A 11 21.06 -39.38 25.28
N PRO A 12 21.25 -38.13 25.74
CA PRO A 12 20.19 -37.13 25.79
C PRO A 12 19.78 -36.68 24.37
N PRO A 13 18.51 -36.29 24.17
CA PRO A 13 18.04 -35.83 22.86
C PRO A 13 18.60 -34.44 22.52
N PRO A 14 18.68 -34.09 21.23
CA PRO A 14 19.16 -32.77 20.81
C PRO A 14 18.16 -31.70 21.25
N VAL A 15 18.67 -30.67 21.91
CA VAL A 15 17.90 -29.47 22.25
C VAL A 15 17.65 -28.72 20.95
N LEU A 16 16.42 -28.80 20.43
CA LEU A 16 15.93 -27.92 19.38
C LEU A 16 15.92 -26.49 19.94
N SER A 17 16.97 -25.72 19.64
CA SER A 17 16.97 -24.27 19.83
C SER A 17 15.87 -23.68 18.96
N LEU A 18 14.71 -23.45 19.57
CA LEU A 18 13.66 -22.58 19.04
C LEU A 18 14.24 -21.16 18.99
N LEU A 19 14.76 -20.76 17.83
CA LEU A 19 14.96 -19.35 17.53
C LEU A 19 13.59 -18.68 17.65
N PRO A 20 13.39 -17.69 18.54
CA PRO A 20 12.19 -16.89 18.49
C PRO A 20 12.21 -16.17 17.14
N LEU A 21 11.22 -16.48 16.28
CA LEU A 21 10.91 -15.63 15.15
C LEU A 21 10.66 -14.24 15.74
N LEU A 22 11.64 -13.33 15.58
CA LEU A 22 11.42 -11.92 15.80
C LEU A 22 10.27 -11.53 14.88
N LEU A 23 9.07 -11.42 15.45
CA LEU A 23 7.92 -10.85 14.79
C LEU A 23 8.30 -9.39 14.54
N LEU A 24 8.87 -9.10 13.38
CA LEU A 24 9.17 -7.75 12.96
C LEU A 24 7.81 -7.01 13.01
N PRO A 25 7.63 -6.00 13.86
CA PRO A 25 6.39 -5.25 13.89
C PRO A 25 6.12 -4.78 12.46
N PRO A 26 4.88 -4.91 11.95
CA PRO A 26 4.57 -4.44 10.61
C PRO A 26 5.01 -2.98 10.51
N PRO A 27 5.68 -2.57 9.42
CA PRO A 27 6.08 -1.20 9.24
C PRO A 27 4.84 -0.32 9.44
N ALA A 28 4.97 0.66 10.34
CA ALA A 28 3.89 1.57 10.67
C ALA A 28 3.42 2.22 9.37
N ALA A 29 2.11 2.17 9.12
CA ALA A 29 1.54 2.85 7.97
C ALA A 29 1.84 4.35 8.07
N PRO A 30 2.16 5.03 6.95
CA PRO A 30 2.37 6.46 6.96
C PRO A 30 1.05 7.16 7.30
N ALA A 31 0.90 7.53 8.57
CA ALA A 31 -0.34 8.12 9.07
C ALA A 31 -0.63 9.45 8.36
N LEU A 32 -1.84 9.59 7.83
CA LEU A 32 -2.32 10.85 7.27
C LEU A 32 -2.15 12.02 8.25
N HIS A 33 -1.66 13.14 7.73
CA HIS A 33 -1.68 14.40 8.47
C HIS A 33 -3.14 14.79 8.82
N PRO A 34 -3.40 15.34 10.02
CA PRO A 34 -4.76 15.69 10.43
C PRO A 34 -5.51 16.63 9.47
N GLU A 35 -4.79 17.49 8.75
CA GLU A 35 -5.36 18.41 7.75
C GLU A 35 -5.91 17.69 6.50
N LEU A 36 -5.49 16.44 6.26
CA LEU A 36 -5.94 15.62 5.15
C LEU A 36 -7.13 14.72 5.52
N LEU A 37 -7.53 14.69 6.79
CA LEU A 37 -8.67 13.91 7.24
C LEU A 37 -9.99 14.63 6.91
N PRO A 38 -11.08 13.89 6.64
CA PRO A 38 -12.37 14.51 6.44
C PRO A 38 -12.87 15.16 7.73
N GLY A 39 -13.44 16.36 7.59
CA GLY A 39 -14.15 17.04 8.66
C GLY A 39 -15.52 16.43 8.96
N ASN A 40 -16.35 17.19 9.68
CA ASN A 40 -17.75 16.87 9.91
C ASN A 40 -18.63 17.57 8.87
N PHE A 41 -19.59 16.83 8.33
CA PHE A 41 -20.53 17.30 7.32
C PHE A 41 -21.94 16.82 7.67
N SER A 42 -22.96 17.56 7.26
CA SER A 42 -24.34 17.12 7.37
C SER A 42 -24.65 16.01 6.37
N ALA A 43 -25.56 15.11 6.75
CA ALA A 43 -26.06 14.02 5.91
C ALA A 43 -27.20 14.51 5.00
N ASP A 44 -26.92 15.54 4.20
CA ASP A 44 -27.84 16.13 3.22
C ASP A 44 -27.07 16.63 1.98
N GLU A 45 -27.78 17.10 0.95
CA GLU A 45 -27.17 17.55 -0.30
C GLU A 45 -26.25 18.77 -0.10
N ALA A 46 -26.61 19.70 0.79
CA ALA A 46 -25.78 20.87 1.11
C ALA A 46 -24.47 20.46 1.81
N GLY A 47 -24.54 19.51 2.74
CA GLY A 47 -23.37 18.91 3.38
C GLY A 47 -22.49 18.19 2.37
N ALA A 48 -23.10 17.44 1.43
CA ALA A 48 -22.35 16.77 0.37
C ALA A 48 -21.61 17.75 -0.56
N GLN A 49 -22.15 18.95 -0.81
CA GLN A 49 -21.44 19.99 -1.56
C GLN A 49 -20.19 20.48 -0.82
N LEU A 50 -20.30 20.73 0.49
CA LEU A 50 -19.16 21.13 1.32
C LEU A 50 -18.13 19.99 1.43
N PHE A 51 -18.60 18.76 1.59
CA PHE A 51 -17.77 17.56 1.56
C PHE A 51 -16.96 17.48 0.27
N ALA A 52 -17.62 17.64 -0.89
CA ALA A 52 -16.95 17.56 -2.19
C ALA A 52 -15.91 18.67 -2.39
N GLN A 53 -16.19 19.88 -1.92
CA GLN A 53 -15.22 21.00 -1.97
C GLN A 53 -14.00 20.73 -1.09
N SER A 54 -14.23 20.28 0.15
CA SER A 54 -13.16 19.93 1.08
C SER A 54 -12.32 18.76 0.55
N TYR A 55 -12.99 17.72 0.04
CA TYR A 55 -12.33 16.58 -0.59
C TYR A 55 -11.43 17.03 -1.74
N ASN A 56 -11.93 17.89 -2.63
CA ASN A 56 -11.15 18.34 -3.80
C ASN A 56 -9.84 19.03 -3.37
N SER A 57 -9.91 19.92 -2.37
CA SER A 57 -8.72 20.64 -1.89
C SER A 57 -7.62 19.71 -1.35
N SER A 58 -7.99 18.69 -0.57
CA SER A 58 -7.03 17.73 -0.01
C SER A 58 -6.61 16.66 -1.02
N ALA A 59 -7.54 16.24 -1.89
CA ALA A 59 -7.28 15.21 -2.90
C ALA A 59 -6.27 15.68 -3.94
N GLU A 60 -6.33 16.95 -4.37
CA GLU A 60 -5.33 17.51 -5.30
C GLU A 60 -3.91 17.38 -4.74
N GLN A 61 -3.72 17.64 -3.44
CA GLN A 61 -2.42 17.50 -2.79
C GLN A 61 -1.95 16.05 -2.75
N VAL A 62 -2.80 15.12 -2.31
CA VAL A 62 -2.45 13.69 -2.19
C VAL A 62 -2.18 13.06 -3.56
N LEU A 63 -3.03 13.36 -4.55
CA LEU A 63 -2.85 12.88 -5.92
C LEU A 63 -1.57 13.43 -6.55
N PHE A 64 -1.26 14.71 -6.31
CA PHE A 64 -0.01 15.30 -6.78
C PHE A 64 1.21 14.58 -6.18
N GLN A 65 1.23 14.37 -4.86
CA GLN A 65 2.32 13.68 -4.18
C GLN A 65 2.54 12.27 -4.73
N SER A 66 1.47 11.48 -4.88
CA SER A 66 1.55 10.12 -5.44
C SER A 66 2.01 10.10 -6.90
N THR A 67 1.49 11.02 -7.73
CA THR A 67 1.88 11.13 -9.13
C THR A 67 3.34 11.55 -9.27
N ALA A 68 3.79 12.52 -8.47
CA ALA A 68 5.18 12.98 -8.46
C ALA A 68 6.16 11.88 -8.00
N ALA A 69 5.80 11.10 -6.98
CA ALA A 69 6.61 9.98 -6.52
C ALA A 69 6.73 8.88 -7.60
N SER A 70 5.62 8.56 -8.26
CA SER A 70 5.63 7.61 -9.39
C SER A 70 6.48 8.12 -10.55
N TRP A 71 6.33 9.39 -10.93
CA TRP A 71 7.15 10.01 -11.96
C TRP A 71 8.64 9.96 -11.63
N ALA A 72 9.02 10.26 -10.38
CA ALA A 72 10.41 10.21 -9.93
C ALA A 72 11.00 8.80 -10.03
N HIS A 73 10.21 7.77 -9.70
CA HIS A 73 10.61 6.38 -9.88
C HIS A 73 10.73 6.01 -11.37
N ASP A 74 9.71 6.30 -12.18
CA ASP A 74 9.64 5.88 -13.58
C ASP A 74 10.71 6.56 -14.45
N THR A 75 11.13 7.78 -14.07
CA THR A 75 12.20 8.51 -14.76
C THR A 75 13.59 8.25 -14.17
N ASN A 76 13.68 7.69 -12.97
CA ASN A 76 14.92 7.34 -12.30
C ASN A 76 14.73 6.14 -11.37
N ILE A 77 14.83 4.94 -11.94
CA ILE A 77 14.57 3.67 -11.25
C ILE A 77 15.69 3.40 -10.24
N THR A 78 15.39 3.68 -8.97
CA THR A 78 16.28 3.43 -7.82
C THR A 78 15.47 2.87 -6.66
N ALA A 79 16.12 2.13 -5.75
CA ALA A 79 15.43 1.59 -4.57
C ALA A 79 14.80 2.70 -3.70
N GLU A 80 15.50 3.84 -3.57
CA GLU A 80 15.02 4.99 -2.81
C GLU A 80 13.75 5.61 -3.42
N ASN A 81 13.70 5.75 -4.76
CA ASN A 81 12.50 6.25 -5.43
C ASN A 81 11.35 5.25 -5.39
N ALA A 82 11.65 3.95 -5.38
CA ALA A 82 10.65 2.89 -5.25
C ALA A 82 10.02 2.89 -3.84
N GLU A 83 10.83 3.08 -2.79
CA GLU A 83 10.34 3.24 -1.41
C GLU A 83 9.43 4.48 -1.30
N ARG A 84 9.85 5.64 -1.83
CA ARG A 84 9.01 6.85 -1.87
C ARG A 84 7.69 6.66 -2.61
N GLN A 85 7.71 5.92 -3.73
CA GLN A 85 6.50 5.62 -4.49
C GLN A 85 5.54 4.74 -3.67
N GLU A 86 6.07 3.74 -2.96
CA GLU A 86 5.27 2.88 -2.08
C GLU A 86 4.65 3.66 -0.92
N GLU A 87 5.43 4.48 -0.23
CA GLU A 87 4.94 5.34 0.86
C GLU A 87 3.80 6.26 0.39
N ALA A 88 3.99 6.93 -0.75
CA ALA A 88 2.97 7.81 -1.32
C ALA A 88 1.72 7.05 -1.77
N ALA A 89 1.87 5.80 -2.25
CA ALA A 89 0.75 4.93 -2.58
C ALA A 89 -0.03 4.48 -1.35
N LEU A 90 0.65 4.16 -0.24
CA LEU A 90 0.00 3.82 1.04
C LEU A 90 -0.74 5.01 1.61
N LEU A 91 -0.14 6.20 1.61
CA LEU A 91 -0.80 7.44 2.05
C LEU A 91 -2.05 7.73 1.21
N SER A 92 -1.97 7.56 -0.11
CA SER A 92 -3.13 7.72 -1.00
C SER A 92 -4.26 6.73 -0.69
N GLN A 93 -3.92 5.49 -0.31
CA GLN A 93 -4.90 4.50 0.10
C GLN A 93 -5.52 4.81 1.46
N GLU A 94 -4.76 5.31 2.43
CA GLU A 94 -5.31 5.81 3.69
C GLU A 94 -6.27 6.98 3.44
N PHE A 95 -5.91 7.92 2.56
CA PHE A 95 -6.76 9.06 2.21
C PHE A 95 -8.08 8.59 1.58
N ALA A 96 -7.99 7.69 0.60
CA ALA A 96 -9.17 7.11 -0.03
C ALA A 96 -10.04 6.34 1.00
N GLU A 97 -9.44 5.64 1.95
CA GLU A 97 -10.16 4.98 3.05
C GLU A 97 -10.93 5.98 3.91
N ALA A 98 -10.25 6.99 4.45
CA ALA A 98 -10.84 7.95 5.37
C ALA A 98 -12.01 8.69 4.73
N TRP A 99 -11.80 9.25 3.52
CA TRP A 99 -12.83 10.00 2.81
C TRP A 99 -13.93 9.09 2.25
N GLY A 100 -13.57 7.91 1.74
CA GLY A 100 -14.54 6.96 1.20
C GLY A 100 -15.46 6.40 2.27
N GLN A 101 -14.93 6.03 3.45
CA GLN A 101 -15.77 5.57 4.56
C GLN A 101 -16.69 6.70 5.07
N LYS A 102 -16.18 7.93 5.16
CA LYS A 102 -17.00 9.09 5.55
C LYS A 102 -18.11 9.39 4.55
N ALA A 103 -17.81 9.32 3.25
CA ALA A 103 -18.81 9.50 2.20
C ALA A 103 -19.90 8.43 2.28
N LYS A 104 -19.52 7.17 2.51
CA LYS A 104 -20.46 6.06 2.66
C LYS A 104 -21.33 6.20 3.90
N GLU A 105 -20.73 6.57 5.03
CA GLU A 105 -21.44 6.82 6.29
C GLU A 105 -22.57 7.85 6.11
N LEU A 106 -22.27 8.96 5.45
CA LEU A 106 -23.20 10.10 5.37
C LEU A 106 -24.13 10.05 4.16
N TYR A 107 -23.67 9.52 3.02
CA TYR A 107 -24.32 9.76 1.74
C TYR A 107 -24.76 8.50 1.00
N ASP A 108 -24.28 7.29 1.31
CA ASP A 108 -24.71 6.04 0.63
C ASP A 108 -26.24 5.92 0.50
N PRO A 109 -27.05 6.24 1.53
CA PRO A 109 -28.50 6.12 1.45
C PRO A 109 -29.20 7.19 0.59
N ILE A 110 -28.55 8.33 0.34
CA ILE A 110 -29.24 9.54 -0.17
C ILE A 110 -28.64 10.13 -1.45
N TRP A 111 -27.39 9.80 -1.82
CA TRP A 111 -26.68 10.48 -2.91
C TRP A 111 -27.39 10.36 -4.26
N GLN A 112 -28.15 9.29 -4.50
CA GLN A 112 -28.88 9.09 -5.76
C GLN A 112 -30.00 10.13 -5.95
N ASN A 113 -30.51 10.68 -4.85
CA ASN A 113 -31.63 11.62 -4.83
C ASN A 113 -31.18 13.09 -4.89
N PHE A 114 -29.87 13.36 -4.86
CA PHE A 114 -29.37 14.72 -4.98
C PHE A 114 -29.78 15.32 -6.32
N THR A 115 -30.12 16.60 -6.31
CA THR A 115 -30.55 17.35 -7.49
C THR A 115 -29.38 17.49 -8.48
N ASP A 116 -28.19 17.83 -7.99
CA ASP A 116 -27.01 18.07 -8.85
C ASP A 116 -26.41 16.76 -9.43
N PRO A 117 -26.48 16.53 -10.76
CA PRO A 117 -25.90 15.35 -11.39
C PRO A 117 -24.38 15.26 -11.28
N LYS A 118 -23.66 16.39 -11.16
CA LYS A 118 -22.20 16.38 -10.97
C LYS A 118 -21.86 15.92 -9.56
N LEU A 119 -22.54 16.47 -8.56
CA LEU A 119 -22.38 16.06 -7.17
C LEU A 119 -22.62 14.57 -6.98
N ARG A 120 -23.67 14.01 -7.60
CA ARG A 120 -23.92 12.55 -7.58
C ARG A 120 -22.74 11.74 -8.08
N LYS A 121 -22.11 12.17 -9.18
CA LYS A 121 -20.93 11.48 -9.75
C LYS A 121 -19.74 11.58 -8.83
N ILE A 122 -19.50 12.75 -8.23
CA ILE A 122 -18.39 12.97 -7.29
C ILE A 122 -18.55 12.08 -6.06
N ILE A 123 -19.69 12.15 -5.38
CA ILE A 123 -19.94 11.35 -4.17
C ILE A 123 -19.85 9.86 -4.47
N ARG A 124 -20.46 9.41 -5.58
CA ARG A 124 -20.34 8.02 -6.02
C ARG A 124 -18.89 7.59 -6.24
N ALA A 125 -18.06 8.45 -6.85
CA ALA A 125 -16.66 8.14 -7.10
C ALA A 125 -15.87 8.03 -5.78
N VAL A 126 -16.11 8.94 -4.83
CA VAL A 126 -15.44 8.92 -3.51
C VAL A 126 -15.83 7.68 -2.70
N CYS A 127 -17.07 7.19 -2.81
CA CYS A 127 -17.48 5.93 -2.15
C CYS A 127 -16.76 4.67 -2.68
N ILE A 128 -16.10 4.74 -3.83
CA ILE A 128 -15.38 3.59 -4.42
C ILE A 128 -13.93 3.58 -3.90
N LEU A 129 -13.71 2.78 -2.85
CA LEU A 129 -12.43 2.69 -2.13
C LEU A 129 -11.30 1.99 -2.91
N GLY A 130 -11.63 1.04 -3.79
CA GLY A 130 -10.62 0.25 -4.50
C GLY A 130 -9.66 -0.50 -3.54
N PRO A 131 -8.33 -0.44 -3.77
CA PRO A 131 -7.32 -1.08 -2.89
C PRO A 131 -7.37 -0.62 -1.42
N ALA A 132 -7.88 0.58 -1.16
CA ALA A 132 -8.06 1.11 0.20
C ALA A 132 -9.02 0.25 1.05
N ASN A 133 -9.80 -0.65 0.45
CA ASN A 133 -10.63 -1.59 1.20
C ASN A 133 -9.84 -2.79 1.79
N LEU A 134 -8.56 -2.94 1.44
CA LEU A 134 -7.72 -4.04 1.91
C LEU A 134 -7.08 -3.73 3.27
N PRO A 135 -6.78 -4.73 4.12
CA PRO A 135 -5.93 -4.55 5.28
C PRO A 135 -4.53 -4.08 4.90
N LEU A 136 -3.85 -3.33 5.78
CA LEU A 136 -2.53 -2.72 5.53
C LEU A 136 -1.50 -3.66 4.88
N ALA A 137 -1.32 -4.87 5.42
CA ALA A 137 -0.37 -5.83 4.89
C ALA A 137 -0.65 -6.21 3.42
N LYS A 138 -1.94 -6.27 3.03
CA LYS A 138 -2.33 -6.52 1.65
C LYS A 138 -2.21 -5.27 0.78
N ARG A 139 -2.36 -4.06 1.34
CA ARG A 139 -2.09 -2.79 0.64
C ARG A 139 -0.62 -2.70 0.24
N GLN A 140 0.28 -3.00 1.17
CA GLN A 140 1.73 -3.10 0.94
C GLN A 140 2.05 -4.15 -0.11
N GLN A 141 1.45 -5.35 -0.02
CA GLN A 141 1.68 -6.37 -1.04
C GLN A 141 1.17 -5.97 -2.44
N SER A 142 0.13 -5.13 -2.53
CA SER A 142 -0.38 -4.60 -3.80
C SER A 142 0.32 -3.32 -4.28
N SER A 143 1.29 -2.80 -3.53
CA SER A 143 1.99 -1.57 -3.89
C SER A 143 2.82 -1.77 -5.17
N PRO A 144 3.07 -0.70 -5.95
CA PRO A 144 3.84 -0.79 -7.21
C PRO A 144 5.22 -1.46 -7.01
N THR A 145 5.86 -1.18 -5.89
CA THR A 145 7.20 -1.65 -5.53
C THR A 145 7.28 -3.17 -5.30
N SER A 146 6.16 -3.83 -5.00
CA SER A 146 6.15 -5.28 -4.75
C SER A 146 6.37 -6.13 -6.01
N TRP A 147 6.19 -5.57 -7.22
CA TRP A 147 6.28 -6.32 -8.48
C TRP A 147 7.05 -5.60 -9.60
N LEU A 148 7.14 -4.27 -9.60
CA LEU A 148 7.77 -3.50 -10.69
C LEU A 148 9.31 -3.61 -10.87
N PRO A 149 10.14 -3.92 -9.85
CA PRO A 149 11.59 -3.99 -10.07
C PRO A 149 12.01 -5.06 -11.11
N GLN A 150 11.15 -6.02 -11.45
CA GLN A 150 11.49 -7.14 -12.32
C GLN A 150 11.28 -6.88 -13.82
N GLU A 151 10.35 -6.00 -14.21
CA GLU A 151 9.91 -5.89 -15.61
C GLU A 151 10.64 -4.79 -16.42
N ALA A 152 11.21 -3.78 -15.76
CA ALA A 152 11.85 -2.64 -16.44
C ALA A 152 13.38 -2.78 -16.59
N THR A 153 14.01 -3.76 -15.94
CA THR A 153 15.45 -4.06 -16.08
C THR A 153 15.76 -5.41 -16.76
N PRO A 154 15.01 -5.90 -17.77
CA PRO A 154 15.39 -7.12 -18.45
C PRO A 154 16.58 -6.85 -19.38
N GLY A 155 17.72 -7.44 -19.06
CA GLY A 155 18.89 -7.50 -19.94
C GLY A 155 18.98 -8.86 -20.63
N CYS A 156 19.13 -8.88 -21.95
CA CYS A 156 19.42 -10.11 -22.70
C CYS A 156 20.94 -10.30 -22.84
N CYS A 157 21.45 -11.47 -22.43
CA CYS A 157 22.85 -11.84 -22.69
C CYS A 157 22.96 -12.60 -24.02
N SER A 158 23.96 -12.28 -24.84
CA SER A 158 24.22 -13.05 -26.06
C SER A 158 24.81 -14.43 -25.75
N PRO A 159 24.41 -15.50 -26.45
CA PRO A 159 25.02 -16.83 -26.29
C PRO A 159 26.53 -16.77 -26.61
N GLY A 160 27.37 -17.31 -25.73
CA GLY A 160 28.82 -17.40 -25.93
C GLY A 160 29.66 -16.23 -25.40
N ARG A 161 29.04 -15.19 -24.83
CA ARG A 161 29.71 -14.14 -24.04
C ARG A 161 29.06 -14.02 -22.67
N ALA A 162 29.33 -14.99 -21.80
CA ALA A 162 29.04 -14.84 -20.38
C ALA A 162 29.93 -13.70 -19.83
N GLY A 163 29.36 -12.51 -19.62
CA GLY A 163 30.07 -11.38 -18.99
C GLY A 163 29.90 -10.02 -19.65
N THR A 164 29.33 -9.91 -20.86
CA THR A 164 29.02 -8.60 -21.46
C THR A 164 27.52 -8.40 -21.51
N THR A 165 26.98 -7.72 -20.51
CA THR A 165 25.62 -7.16 -20.56
C THR A 165 25.59 -6.13 -21.68
N LEU A 166 24.80 -6.38 -22.72
CA LEU A 166 24.50 -5.39 -23.75
C LEU A 166 23.46 -4.44 -23.15
N TRP A 167 23.93 -3.35 -22.57
CA TRP A 167 23.07 -2.22 -22.25
C TRP A 167 22.64 -1.60 -23.58
N ALA A 168 21.34 -1.50 -23.82
CA ALA A 168 20.81 -0.71 -24.92
C ALA A 168 21.06 0.77 -24.59
N SER A 169 22.22 1.29 -24.97
CA SER A 169 22.49 2.72 -24.93
C SER A 169 21.50 3.43 -25.84
N ARG A 170 20.66 4.31 -25.27
CA ARG A 170 19.99 5.36 -26.05
C ARG A 170 20.97 6.49 -26.34
#